data_AF-A0A7V6RN19-F1
#
_entry.id   AF-A0A7V6RN19-F1
#
_cell.length_a   1.000
_cell.length_b   1.000
_cell.length_c   1.000
_cell.angle_alpha   90.00
_cell.angle_beta   90.00
_cell.angle_gamma   90.00
#
_symmetry.space_group_name_H-M   'P 1'
#
loop_
_entity.id
_entity.type
_entity.pdbx_description
1 polymer ?
#
loop_
_entity_poly.entity_id
_entity_poly.type
_entity_poly.pdbx_seq_one_letter_code
_entity_poly.pdbx_strand_id
1 'polypeptide(L)'
;MHMLDKMITMGFGAMALTRERAEKLMDEMVERGEISKEEAKKSMDDLLQKGEEQKSEIRSMIREEMDKWRNEFGVVNKTELESLEARIKDLESKIQQ
;
A
#
# COMPACT_ATOMS: atom_id res chain seq x y z
N MET A 1 -15.37 18.00 5.52
CA MET A 1 -14.65 16.93 6.22
C MET A 1 -15.32 15.55 6.11
N HIS A 2 -16.66 15.44 6.16
CA HIS A 2 -17.36 14.14 6.16
C HIS A 2 -17.15 13.19 4.94
N MET A 3 -16.73 13.71 3.78
CA MET A 3 -16.48 12.88 2.58
C MET A 3 -15.19 12.05 2.71
N LEU A 4 -14.18 12.59 3.39
CA LEU A 4 -12.85 11.98 3.49
C LEU A 4 -12.89 10.79 4.46
N ASP A 5 -13.57 10.96 5.60
CA ASP A 5 -13.80 9.87 6.56
C ASP A 5 -14.60 8.72 5.93
N LYS A 6 -15.59 9.05 5.08
CA LYS A 6 -16.36 8.05 4.33
C LYS A 6 -15.49 7.30 3.32
N MET A 7 -14.64 7.98 2.56
CA MET A 7 -13.72 7.33 1.63
C MET A 7 -12.70 6.44 2.35
N ILE A 8 -12.14 6.90 3.47
CA ILE A 8 -11.21 6.10 4.27
C ILE A 8 -11.92 4.86 4.83
N THR A 9 -13.10 5.01 5.43
CA THR A 9 -13.87 3.89 6.00
C THR A 9 -14.27 2.88 4.92
N MET A 10 -14.68 3.37 3.74
CA MET A 10 -15.04 2.53 2.62
C MET A 10 -13.81 1.83 2.01
N GLY A 11 -12.67 2.51 1.93
CA GLY A 11 -11.39 1.93 1.52
C GLY A 11 -10.91 0.84 2.49
N PHE A 12 -11.03 1.07 3.80
CA PHE A 12 -10.75 0.06 4.82
C PHE A 12 -11.71 -1.13 4.72
N GLY A 13 -12.99 -0.89 4.47
CA GLY A 13 -13.98 -1.95 4.26
C GLY A 13 -13.67 -2.80 3.02
N ALA A 14 -13.23 -2.18 1.92
CA ALA A 14 -12.82 -2.87 0.71
C ALA A 14 -11.52 -3.67 0.92
N MET A 15 -10.53 -3.14 1.66
CA MET A 15 -9.31 -3.87 2.01
C MET A 15 -9.54 -5.01 3.02
N ALA A 16 -10.57 -4.89 3.88
CA ALA A 16 -10.97 -5.94 4.81
C ALA A 16 -11.66 -7.13 4.12
N LEU A 17 -12.00 -7.00 2.84
CA LEU A 17 -12.46 -8.12 2.02
C LEU A 17 -11.29 -9.09 1.81
N THR A 18 -11.31 -10.21 2.55
CA THR A 18 -10.32 -11.27 2.39
C THR A 18 -10.69 -12.19 1.23
N ARG A 19 -9.68 -12.89 0.69
CA ARG A 19 -9.89 -13.95 -0.31
C ARG A 19 -10.98 -14.94 0.11
N GLU A 20 -10.95 -15.40 1.36
CA GLU A 20 -11.94 -16.36 1.90
C GLU A 20 -13.37 -15.80 1.88
N ARG A 21 -13.56 -14.51 2.18
CA ARG A 21 -14.89 -13.88 2.14
C ARG A 21 -15.38 -13.68 0.71
N ALA A 22 -14.47 -13.34 -0.21
CA ALA A 22 -14.78 -13.21 -1.62
C ALA A 22 -15.13 -14.58 -2.24
N GLU A 23 -14.40 -15.64 -1.89
CA GLU A 23 -14.66 -17.02 -2.32
C GLU A 23 -16.05 -17.48 -1.85
N LYS A 24 -16.37 -17.28 -0.56
CA LYS A 24 -17.71 -17.59 -0.02
C LYS A 24 -18.84 -16.86 -0.75
N LEU A 25 -18.68 -15.57 -1.03
CA LEU A 25 -19.66 -14.79 -1.78
C LEU A 25 -19.88 -15.35 -3.19
N MET A 26 -18.79 -15.69 -3.89
CA MET A 26 -18.85 -16.28 -5.23
C MET A 26 -19.51 -17.67 -5.20
N ASP A 27 -19.18 -18.50 -4.22
CA ASP A 27 -19.78 -19.83 -4.05
C ASP A 27 -21.30 -19.74 -3.79
N GLU A 28 -21.74 -18.80 -2.95
CA GLU A 28 -23.17 -18.56 -2.73
C GLU A 28 -23.89 -18.11 -4.01
N MET A 29 -23.25 -17.29 -4.85
CA MET A 29 -23.82 -16.87 -6.14
C MET A 29 -23.94 -18.06 -7.12
N VAL A 30 -22.98 -18.98 -7.09
CA VAL A 30 -23.04 -20.24 -7.85
C VAL A 30 -24.18 -21.13 -7.36
N GLU A 31 -24.32 -21.29 -6.03
CA GLU A 31 -25.39 -22.10 -5.44
C GLU A 31 -26.79 -21.57 -5.77
N ARG A 32 -26.93 -20.23 -5.79
CA ARG A 32 -28.18 -19.56 -6.23
C ARG A 32 -28.41 -19.64 -7.75
N GLY A 33 -27.43 -20.12 -8.52
CA GLY A 33 -27.50 -20.19 -9.98
C GLY A 33 -27.37 -18.83 -10.66
N GLU A 34 -26.87 -17.81 -9.96
CA GLU A 34 -26.67 -16.45 -10.48
C GLU A 34 -25.46 -16.38 -11.42
N ILE A 35 -24.44 -17.22 -11.18
CA ILE A 35 -23.22 -17.32 -11.97
C ILE A 35 -22.81 -18.79 -12.12
N SER A 36 -22.09 -19.12 -13.20
CA SER A 36 -21.47 -20.44 -13.33
C SER A 36 -20.19 -20.55 -12.48
N LYS A 37 -19.78 -21.79 -12.15
CA LYS A 37 -18.50 -22.05 -11.46
C LYS A 37 -17.29 -21.49 -12.21
N GLU A 38 -17.36 -21.48 -13.54
CA GLU A 38 -16.26 -21.02 -14.39
C GLU A 38 -16.16 -19.48 -14.37
N GLU A 39 -17.30 -18.78 -14.38
CA GLU A 39 -17.36 -17.33 -14.21
C GLU A 39 -16.94 -16.88 -12.81
N ALA A 40 -17.33 -17.62 -11.77
CA ALA A 40 -16.90 -17.36 -10.38
C ALA A 40 -15.38 -17.40 -10.25
N LYS A 41 -14.75 -18.45 -10.80
CA LYS A 41 -13.29 -18.61 -10.76
C LYS A 41 -12.56 -17.52 -11.53
N LYS A 42 -13.03 -17.19 -12.75
CA LYS A 42 -12.47 -16.11 -13.55
C LYS A 42 -12.58 -14.76 -12.84
N SER A 43 -13.73 -14.48 -12.24
CA SER A 43 -13.96 -13.24 -11.50
C SER A 43 -13.06 -13.12 -10.28
N MET A 44 -12.80 -14.24 -9.57
CA MET A 44 -11.86 -14.28 -8.46
C MET A 44 -10.43 -13.95 -8.91
N ASP A 45 -9.96 -14.58 -10.00
CA ASP A 45 -8.62 -14.34 -10.53
C ASP A 45 -8.46 -12.88 -10.99
N ASP A 46 -9.45 -12.32 -11.69
CA ASP A 46 -9.46 -10.91 -12.11
C ASP A 46 -9.46 -9.95 -10.91
N LEU A 47 -10.21 -10.25 -9.84
CA LEU A 47 -10.24 -9.46 -8.61
C LEU A 47 -8.88 -9.46 -7.90
N LEU A 48 -8.23 -10.62 -7.83
CA LEU A 48 -6.91 -10.75 -7.20
C LEU A 48 -5.84 -10.00 -7.99
N GLN A 49 -5.85 -10.12 -9.32
CA GLN A 49 -4.92 -9.40 -10.18
C GLN A 49 -5.07 -7.88 -10.03
N LYS A 50 -6.30 -7.38 -10.17
CA LYS A 50 -6.59 -5.94 -10.01
C LYS A 50 -6.27 -5.44 -8.62
N GLY A 51 -6.50 -6.25 -7.59
CA GLY A 51 -6.16 -5.91 -6.21
C GLY A 51 -4.67 -5.70 -6.00
N GLU A 52 -3.82 -6.55 -6.59
CA GLU A 52 -2.35 -6.38 -6.51
C GLU A 52 -1.86 -5.16 -7.29
N GLU A 53 -2.42 -4.89 -8.48
CA GLU A 53 -2.13 -3.69 -9.26
C GLU A 53 -2.47 -2.41 -8.48
N GLN A 54 -3.69 -2.30 -7.96
CA GLN A 54 -4.13 -1.16 -7.15
C GLN A 54 -3.30 -0.97 -5.89
N LYS A 55 -2.92 -2.06 -5.21
CA LYS A 55 -2.05 -2.01 -4.03
C LYS A 55 -0.66 -1.48 -4.37
N SER A 56 -0.14 -1.80 -5.56
CA SER A 56 1.12 -1.24 -6.05
C SER A 56 1.03 0.27 -6.27
N GLU A 57 -0.02 0.73 -6.96
CA GLU A 57 -0.27 2.15 -7.24
C GLU A 57 -0.43 2.97 -5.96
N ILE A 58 -1.24 2.49 -5.02
CA ILE A 58 -1.42 3.14 -3.71
C ILE A 58 -0.08 3.25 -2.97
N ARG A 59 0.75 2.19 -2.99
CA ARG A 59 2.09 2.24 -2.38
C ARG A 59 3.01 3.24 -3.07
N SER A 60 2.90 3.42 -4.38
CA SER A 60 3.67 4.44 -5.12
C SER A 60 3.24 5.84 -4.71
N MET A 61 1.92 6.11 -4.74
CA MET A 61 1.37 7.40 -4.33
C MET A 61 1.77 7.77 -2.90
N ILE A 62 1.67 6.84 -1.95
CA ILE A 62 2.07 7.09 -0.57
C ILE A 62 3.57 7.42 -0.49
N ARG A 63 4.43 6.70 -1.21
CA ARG A 63 5.88 6.97 -1.23
C ARG A 63 6.19 8.35 -1.80
N GLU A 64 5.60 8.70 -2.94
CA GLU A 64 5.78 9.99 -3.57
C GLU A 64 5.33 11.14 -2.65
N GLU A 65 4.19 10.98 -1.99
CA GLU A 65 3.68 12.00 -1.08
C GLU A 65 4.56 12.14 0.18
N MET A 66 5.09 11.03 0.69
CA MET A 66 6.07 11.02 1.78
C MET A 66 7.41 11.66 1.35
N ASP A 67 7.85 11.45 0.10
CA ASP A 67 9.05 12.09 -0.45
C ASP A 67 8.87 13.61 -0.58
N LYS A 68 7.72 14.07 -1.08
CA LYS A 68 7.38 15.50 -1.13
C LYS A 68 7.36 16.13 0.27
N TRP A 69 6.67 15.49 1.22
CA TRP A 69 6.63 15.93 2.61
C TRP A 69 8.03 16.02 3.22
N ARG A 70 8.92 15.05 2.94
CA ARG A 70 10.31 15.12 3.41
C ARG A 70 11.06 16.32 2.86
N ASN A 71 10.91 16.60 1.57
CA ASN A 71 11.57 17.74 0.93
C ASN A 71 11.02 19.08 1.43
N GLU A 72 9.71 19.18 1.68
CA GLU A 72 9.07 20.42 2.16
C GLU A 72 9.34 20.69 3.64
N PHE A 73 9.34 19.67 4.49
CA PHE A 73 9.48 19.82 5.95
C PHE A 73 10.90 19.50 6.47
N GLY A 74 11.86 19.20 5.59
CA GLY A 74 13.25 18.91 5.95
C GLY A 74 13.44 17.63 6.76
N VAL A 75 12.52 16.67 6.64
CA VAL A 75 12.59 15.40 7.37
C VAL A 75 13.58 14.49 6.64
N VAL A 76 14.79 14.34 7.19
CA VAL A 76 15.82 13.45 6.65
C VAL A 76 15.61 12.01 7.07
N ASN A 77 16.01 11.06 6.21
CA ASN A 77 15.94 9.65 6.57
C ASN A 77 17.07 9.29 7.56
N LYS A 78 16.86 8.24 8.36
CA LYS A 78 17.85 7.82 9.38
C LYS A 78 19.21 7.46 8.75
N THR A 79 19.20 6.86 7.57
CA THR A 79 20.40 6.43 6.84
C THR A 79 21.23 7.61 6.32
N GLU A 80 20.59 8.70 5.90
CA GLU A 80 21.21 9.96 5.49
C GLU A 80 21.88 10.63 6.68
N LEU A 81 21.22 10.62 7.84
CA LEU A 81 21.79 11.13 9.09
C LEU A 81 23.02 10.30 9.52
N GLU A 82 22.91 8.97 9.52
CA GLU A 82 24.02 8.07 9.86
C GLU A 82 25.21 8.22 8.89
N SER A 83 24.92 8.40 7.59
CA SER A 83 25.95 8.67 6.58
C SER A 83 26.66 10.01 6.83
N LEU A 84 25.92 11.04 7.23
CA LEU A 84 26.49 12.33 7.59
C LEU A 84 27.34 12.24 8.87
N GLU A 85 26.86 11.54 9.89
CA GLU A 85 27.62 11.30 11.13
C GLU A 85 28.94 10.55 10.86
N ALA A 86 28.91 9.52 10.00
CA ALA A 86 30.10 8.78 9.62
C ALA A 86 31.12 9.68 8.90
N ARG A 87 30.65 10.55 7.99
CA ARG A 87 31.51 11.53 7.30
C ARG A 87 32.09 12.56 8.26
N ILE A 88 31.30 13.05 9.22
CA ILE A 88 31.79 13.97 10.25
C ILE A 88 32.90 13.31 11.06
N LYS A 89 32.69 12.08 11.52
CA LYS A 89 33.69 11.33 12.29
C LYS A 89 34.99 11.09 11.54
N ASP A 90 34.92 10.80 10.23
CA ASP A 90 36.11 10.66 9.37
C ASP A 90 36.87 11.99 9.24
N LEU A 91 36.15 13.11 9.05
CA LEU A 91 36.75 14.43 8.98
C LEU A 91 37.37 14.86 10.31
N GLU A 92 36.69 14.62 11.43
CA GLU A 92 37.22 14.88 12.77
C GLU A 92 38.52 14.09 13.04
N SER A 93 38.56 12.81 12.64
CA SER A 93 39.76 11.98 12.76
C SER A 93 40.94 12.51 11.93
N LYS A 94 40.69 13.18 10.80
CA LYS A 94 41.71 13.75 9.93
C LYS A 94 42.23 15.10 10.42
N ILE A 95 41.42 15.86 11.15
CA ILE A 95 41.80 17.15 11.74
C ILE A 95 42.58 16.95 13.04
N GLN A 96 42.36 15.83 13.75
CA GLN A 96 43.08 15.48 14.98
C GLN A 96 44.42 14.75 14.74
N GLN A 97 44.79 14.46 13.50
CA GLN A 97 46.15 14.04 13.09
C GLN A 97 46.98 15.24 12.64
#